data_AF-A0A4U9VHB4-F1
#
_entry.id   AF-A0A4U9VHB4-F1
#
_cell.length_a   1.000
_cell.length_b   1.000
_cell.length_c   1.000
_cell.angle_alpha   90.00
_cell.angle_beta   90.00
_cell.angle_gamma   90.00
#
_symmetry.space_group_name_H-M   'P 1'
#
loop_
_entity.id
_entity.type
_entity.pdbx_description
1 polymer ?
#
loop_
_entity_poly.entity_id
_entity_poly.type
_entity_poly.pdbx_seq_one_letter_code
_entity_poly.pdbx_strand_id
1 'polypeptide(L)'
;MPYLVELSVNSPFLAWVSEASSTDWGWLAVSEQPRQRILDHLRGLTQINLPDRKTVFFRYWDAQFLPLILEASTESQQNQLMGVFSSLWVRQQMIELPARQLQF
;
A
#
# COMPACT_ATOMS: atom_id res chain seq x y z
N MET A 1 12.11 3.68 5.01
CA MET A 1 11.77 4.36 3.75
C MET A 1 11.17 3.33 2.79
N PRO A 2 10.02 3.60 2.15
CA PRO A 2 9.49 2.72 1.12
C PRO A 2 10.37 2.75 -0.12
N TYR A 3 10.59 1.61 -0.75
CA TYR A 3 11.19 1.52 -2.08
C TYR A 3 10.07 1.33 -3.10
N LEU A 4 10.08 2.15 -4.15
CA LEU A 4 9.08 2.09 -5.22
C LEU A 4 9.79 1.78 -6.54
N VAL A 5 9.30 0.75 -7.22
CA VAL A 5 9.75 0.35 -8.56
C VAL A 5 8.54 0.41 -9.47
N GLU A 6 8.69 1.11 -10.58
CA GLU A 6 7.68 1.10 -11.64
C GLU A 6 7.91 -0.14 -12.49
N LEU A 7 6.84 -0.86 -12.78
CA LEU A 7 6.90 -2.11 -13.53
C LEU A 7 6.18 -1.94 -14.87
N SER A 8 6.84 -2.38 -15.93
CA SER A 8 6.15 -2.63 -17.20
C SER A 8 5.25 -3.86 -17.07
N VAL A 9 4.15 -3.88 -17.83
CA VAL A 9 3.25 -5.05 -17.97
C VAL A 9 3.98 -6.31 -18.44
N ASN A 10 5.14 -6.16 -19.10
CA ASN A 10 5.97 -7.28 -19.57
C ASN A 10 7.16 -7.56 -18.66
N SER A 11 7.18 -7.03 -17.43
CA SER A 11 8.29 -7.23 -16.51
C SER A 11 8.41 -8.72 -16.13
N PRO A 12 9.60 -9.35 -16.27
CA PRO A 12 9.83 -10.72 -15.81
C PRO A 12 9.52 -10.91 -14.31
N PHE A 13 9.57 -9.82 -13.53
CA PHE A 13 9.17 -9.84 -12.13
C PHE A 13 7.72 -10.28 -11.94
N LEU A 14 6.80 -9.88 -12.82
CA LEU A 14 5.39 -10.26 -12.71
C LEU A 14 5.21 -11.76 -12.94
N ALA A 15 5.95 -12.35 -13.88
CA ALA A 15 5.96 -13.79 -14.10
C ALA A 15 6.49 -14.54 -12.87
N TRP A 16 7.65 -14.12 -12.34
CA TRP A 16 8.22 -14.72 -11.13
C TRP A 16 7.26 -14.64 -9.94
N VAL A 17 6.66 -13.48 -9.72
CA VAL A 17 5.70 -13.24 -8.63
C VAL A 17 4.52 -14.21 -8.69
N SER A 18 4.03 -14.55 -9.88
CA SER A 18 2.88 -15.44 -10.06
C SER A 18 3.18 -16.90 -9.69
N GLU A 19 4.46 -17.29 -9.73
CA GLU A 19 4.93 -18.66 -9.45
C GLU A 19 5.58 -18.80 -8.08
N ALA A 20 5.98 -17.68 -7.46
CA ALA A 20 6.70 -17.67 -6.19
C ALA A 20 5.84 -18.16 -5.02
N SER A 21 6.39 -19.07 -4.21
CA SER A 21 5.79 -19.52 -2.95
C SER A 21 6.00 -18.52 -1.80
N SER A 22 7.01 -17.63 -1.92
CA SER A 22 7.30 -16.60 -0.91
C SER A 22 6.34 -15.42 -1.01
N THR A 23 5.97 -14.83 0.13
CA THR A 23 5.03 -13.68 0.21
C THR A 23 5.64 -12.41 0.81
N ASP A 24 6.96 -12.42 1.08
CA ASP A 24 7.70 -11.39 1.81
C ASP A 24 8.51 -10.45 0.91
N TRP A 25 8.39 -10.57 -0.42
CA TRP A 25 9.04 -9.70 -1.40
C TRP A 25 8.40 -8.30 -1.49
N GLY A 26 7.25 -8.07 -0.85
CA GLY A 26 6.53 -6.79 -0.82
C GLY A 26 5.06 -6.91 -1.24
N TRP A 27 4.59 -5.94 -2.01
CA TRP A 27 3.27 -5.92 -2.62
C TRP A 27 3.30 -5.13 -3.94
N LEU A 28 2.36 -5.42 -4.83
CA LEU A 28 2.14 -4.70 -6.09
C LEU A 28 0.93 -3.79 -5.97
N ALA A 29 0.88 -2.75 -6.80
CA ALA A 29 -0.20 -1.79 -6.79
C ALA A 29 -0.44 -1.19 -8.17
N VAL A 30 -1.68 -0.83 -8.44
CA VAL A 30 -2.06 -0.04 -9.62
C VAL A 30 -2.38 1.38 -9.17
N SER A 31 -1.85 2.37 -9.89
CA SER A 31 -2.07 3.79 -9.61
C SER A 31 -1.94 4.62 -10.87
N GLU A 32 -2.79 5.63 -11.01
CA GLU A 32 -2.67 6.70 -12.01
C GLU A 32 -1.94 7.94 -11.47
N GLN A 33 -1.49 7.90 -10.20
CA GLN A 33 -0.85 9.03 -9.56
C GLN A 33 0.64 9.11 -9.94
N PRO A 34 1.22 10.32 -10.02
CA PRO A 34 2.65 10.48 -10.26
C PRO A 34 3.50 9.76 -9.19
N ARG A 35 4.59 9.11 -9.60
CA ARG A 35 5.55 8.39 -8.73
C ARG A 35 5.91 9.16 -7.45
N GLN A 36 6.20 10.45 -7.58
CA GLN A 36 6.60 11.30 -6.46
C GLN A 36 5.48 11.42 -5.41
N ARG A 37 4.22 11.57 -5.85
CA ARG A 37 3.05 11.65 -4.98
C ARG A 37 2.84 10.35 -4.20
N ILE A 38 3.06 9.20 -4.84
CA ILE A 38 2.99 7.89 -4.19
C ILE A 38 4.07 7.76 -3.12
N LEU A 39 5.32 8.12 -3.45
CA LEU A 39 6.43 8.07 -2.50
C LEU A 39 6.21 8.95 -1.28
N ASP A 40 5.77 10.20 -1.48
CA ASP A 40 5.53 11.14 -0.39
C ASP A 40 4.37 10.69 0.49
N HIS A 41 3.31 10.13 -0.11
CA HIS A 41 2.20 9.52 0.63
C HIS A 41 2.68 8.36 1.51
N LEU A 42 3.40 7.38 0.95
CA LEU A 42 3.90 6.23 1.70
C LEU A 42 4.93 6.62 2.77
N ARG A 43 5.70 7.70 2.58
CA ARG A 43 6.61 8.24 3.61
C ARG A 43 5.86 8.77 4.81
N GLY A 44 4.72 9.44 4.61
CA GLY A 44 3.84 9.92 5.68
C GLY A 44 3.28 8.79 6.55
N LEU A 45 3.19 7.58 6.00
CA LEU A 45 2.62 6.40 6.64
C LEU A 45 3.66 5.53 7.39
N THR A 46 4.72 6.15 7.89
CA THR A 46 5.82 5.45 8.60
C THR A 46 5.83 5.70 10.10
N GLN A 47 4.86 6.42 10.63
CA GLN A 47 4.81 6.82 12.02
C GLN A 47 3.40 6.74 12.60
N ILE A 48 3.31 6.48 13.90
CA ILE A 48 2.08 6.61 14.69
C ILE A 48 2.35 7.43 15.95
N ASN A 49 1.31 8.09 16.44
CA ASN A 49 1.34 8.80 17.72
C ASN A 49 0.68 7.92 18.79
N LEU A 50 1.43 7.66 19.86
CA LEU A 50 0.95 6.94 21.02
C LEU A 50 0.16 7.87 21.97
N PRO A 51 -0.67 7.31 22.87
CA PRO A 51 -1.43 8.11 23.84
C PRO A 51 -0.56 9.01 24.74
N ASP A 52 0.69 8.62 24.99
CA ASP A 52 1.66 9.39 25.76
C ASP A 52 2.37 10.49 24.94
N ARG A 53 1.85 10.80 23.74
CA ARG A 53 2.37 11.78 22.77
C ARG A 53 3.73 11.44 22.17
N LYS A 54 4.22 10.20 22.34
CA LYS A 54 5.40 9.74 21.61
C LYS A 54 5.05 9.37 20.18
N THR A 55 5.91 9.75 19.26
CA THR A 55 5.87 9.26 17.88
C THR A 55 6.79 8.06 17.75
N VAL A 56 6.24 6.92 17.32
CA VAL A 56 7.01 5.70 17.08
C VAL A 56 6.94 5.29 15.61
N PHE A 57 7.95 4.56 15.17
CA PHE A 57 8.01 4.05 13.80
C PHE A 57 7.03 2.90 13.62
N PHE A 58 6.13 3.03 12.66
CA PHE A 58 5.20 1.97 12.26
C PHE A 58 4.88 2.13 10.77
N ARG A 59 5.10 1.09 9.98
CA ARG A 59 4.86 1.11 8.55
C ARG A 59 3.45 0.59 8.28
N TYR A 60 2.49 1.49 8.06
CA TYR A 60 1.12 1.07 7.70
C TYR A 60 1.07 0.24 6.42
N TRP A 61 2.04 0.43 5.52
CA TRP A 61 2.16 -0.27 4.24
C TRP A 61 2.95 -1.58 4.32
N ASP A 62 3.30 -2.07 5.51
CA ASP A 62 3.99 -3.36 5.63
C ASP A 62 3.08 -4.50 5.14
N ALA A 63 3.58 -5.33 4.22
CA ALA A 63 2.80 -6.41 3.60
C ALA A 63 2.21 -7.40 4.62
N GLN A 64 2.85 -7.56 5.78
CA GLN A 64 2.37 -8.44 6.85
C GLN A 64 1.08 -7.91 7.51
N PHE A 65 0.98 -6.60 7.71
CA PHE A 65 -0.10 -5.99 8.48
C PHE A 65 -1.14 -5.28 7.61
N LEU A 66 -0.77 -4.88 6.40
CA LEU A 66 -1.61 -4.08 5.51
C LEU A 66 -3.00 -4.70 5.27
N PRO A 67 -3.14 -6.00 4.92
CA PRO A 67 -4.47 -6.59 4.73
C PRO A 67 -5.35 -6.50 5.98
N LEU A 68 -4.78 -6.78 7.15
CA LEU A 68 -5.50 -6.72 8.44
C LEU A 68 -5.93 -5.30 8.79
N ILE A 69 -5.06 -4.31 8.52
CA ILE A 69 -5.39 -2.90 8.75
C ILE A 69 -6.53 -2.47 7.84
N LEU A 70 -6.49 -2.83 6.55
CA LEU A 70 -7.55 -2.46 5.60
C LEU A 70 -8.88 -3.12 5.95
N GLU A 71 -8.87 -4.40 6.31
CA GLU A 71 -10.06 -5.14 6.75
C GLU A 71 -10.70 -4.52 7.99
N ALA A 72 -9.89 -4.07 8.96
CA ALA A 72 -10.37 -3.40 10.16
C ALA A 72 -10.75 -1.92 9.95
N SER A 73 -10.53 -1.36 8.77
CA SER A 73 -10.74 0.05 8.45
C SER A 73 -12.05 0.31 7.73
N THR A 74 -12.67 1.45 8.02
CA THR A 74 -13.77 2.00 7.19
C THR A 74 -13.27 2.41 5.80
N GLU A 75 -14.15 2.52 4.81
CA GLU A 75 -13.78 2.99 3.47
C GLU A 75 -13.07 4.35 3.47
N SER A 76 -13.48 5.26 4.35
CA SER A 76 -12.83 6.57 4.51
C SER A 76 -11.38 6.43 4.98
N GLN A 77 -11.14 5.54 5.96
CA GLN A 77 -9.80 5.24 6.46
C GLN A 77 -8.97 4.51 5.41
N GLN A 78 -9.54 3.57 4.67
CA GLN A 78 -8.86 2.91 3.55
C GLN A 78 -8.44 3.93 2.48
N ASN A 79 -9.31 4.91 2.17
CA ASN A 79 -8.98 6.01 1.27
C ASN A 79 -7.86 6.92 1.82
N GLN A 80 -7.83 7.19 3.13
CA GLN A 80 -6.74 7.95 3.75
C GLN A 80 -5.41 7.19 3.70
N LEU A 81 -5.43 5.87 3.93
CA LEU A 81 -4.24 5.03 3.94
C LEU A 81 -3.73 4.73 2.54
N MET A 82 -4.59 4.29 1.62
CA MET A 82 -4.20 3.73 0.33
C MET A 82 -4.88 4.37 -0.87
N GLY A 83 -5.63 5.46 -0.72
CA GLY A 83 -6.37 6.12 -1.81
C GLY A 83 -5.51 6.84 -2.86
N VAL A 84 -4.20 6.56 -2.93
CA VAL A 84 -3.36 6.83 -4.11
C VAL A 84 -3.29 5.64 -5.07
N PHE A 85 -3.80 4.47 -4.69
CA PHE A 85 -3.88 3.25 -5.49
C PHE A 85 -5.34 2.89 -5.78
N SER A 86 -5.59 2.20 -6.89
CA SER A 86 -6.91 1.61 -7.20
C SER A 86 -7.03 0.19 -6.68
N SER A 87 -5.95 -0.60 -6.81
CA SER A 87 -5.90 -1.97 -6.35
C SER A 87 -4.51 -2.35 -5.87
N LEU A 88 -4.47 -3.33 -4.97
CA LEU A 88 -3.27 -3.89 -4.37
C LEU A 88 -3.24 -5.39 -4.62
N TRP A 89 -2.03 -5.93 -4.80
CA TRP A 89 -1.80 -7.36 -4.71
C TRP A 89 -0.73 -7.64 -3.65
N VAL A 90 -1.15 -8.26 -2.56
CA VAL A 90 -0.36 -8.43 -1.33
C VAL A 90 -0.57 -9.84 -0.80
N ARG A 91 0.53 -10.56 -0.53
CA ARG A 91 0.49 -11.94 0.02
C ARG A 91 -0.50 -12.87 -0.71
N GLN A 92 -0.47 -12.86 -2.06
CA GLN A 92 -1.35 -13.66 -2.93
C GLN A 92 -2.83 -13.28 -2.91
N GLN A 93 -3.19 -12.17 -2.28
CA GLN A 93 -4.54 -11.63 -2.27
C GLN A 93 -4.61 -10.35 -3.12
N MET A 94 -5.66 -10.25 -3.94
CA MET A 94 -6.06 -9.00 -4.59
C MET A 94 -6.99 -8.22 -3.67
N ILE A 95 -6.73 -6.93 -3.49
CA ILE A 95 -7.55 -6.01 -2.70
C ILE A 95 -7.92 -4.83 -3.60
N GLU A 96 -9.21 -4.68 -3.87
CA GLU A 96 -9.77 -3.50 -4.52
C GLU A 96 -9.98 -2.41 -3.47
N LEU A 97 -9.55 -1.19 -3.76
CA LEU A 97 -9.71 -0.05 -2.86
C LEU A 97 -10.95 0.75 -3.24
N PRO A 98 -11.66 1.34 -2.26
CA PRO A 98 -12.80 2.19 -2.54
C PRO A 98 -12.38 3.34 -3.44
N ALA A 99 -13.24 3.70 -4.40
CA ALA A 99 -13.00 4.85 -5.25
C ALA A 99 -12.80 6.10 -4.38
N ARG A 100 -11.79 6.90 -4.72
CA ARG A 100 -11.50 8.15 -4.00
C ARG A 100 -12.72 9.07 -4.13
N GLN A 101 -13.46 9.26 -3.04
CA GLN A 101 -14.50 10.27 -2.99
C GLN A 101 -13.83 11.64 -3.16
N LEU A 102 -14.04 12.27 -4.31
CA LEU A 102 -13.68 13.67 -4.53
C LEU A 102 -14.53 14.49 -3.55
N GLN A 103 -13.91 15.01 -2.50
CA GLN A 103 -14.54 16.01 -1.65
C GLN A 103 -14.66 17.28 -2.52
N PHE A 104 -15.89 17.60 -2.92
CA PHE A 104 -16.27 18.87 -3.54
C PHE A 104 -16.51 19.93 -2.46
#